data_AF-A0A972PXC4-F1
#
_entry.id   AF-A0A972PXC4-F1
#
_cell.length_a   1.000
_cell.length_b   1.000
_cell.length_c   1.000
_cell.angle_alpha   90.00
_cell.angle_beta   90.00
_cell.angle_gamma   90.00
#
_symmetry.space_group_name_H-M   'P 1'
#
loop_
_entity.id
_entity.type
_entity.pdbx_description
1 polymer ?
#
loop_
_entity_poly.entity_id
_entity_poly.type
_entity_poly.pdbx_seq_one_letter_code
_entity_poly.pdbx_strand_id
1 'polypeptide(L)'
;MGDKENPGGRVGRHPVLDKFTGGREVVIFVDGEPLSAREGEPVAAALYAAGRRVTRYARHTGEPRGPFCMIGLCAECCMTVDGVSNVRTCRIPVREGMRVDTPERSSG
;
A
#
# COMPACT_ATOMS: atom_id res chain seq x y z
N MET A 1 4.47 8.57 17.65
CA MET A 1 4.57 8.93 16.21
C MET A 1 3.31 8.41 15.53
N GLY A 2 2.36 9.31 15.29
CA GLY A 2 0.98 8.99 14.89
C GLY A 2 0.08 10.04 15.52
N ASP A 3 -0.25 11.07 14.76
CA ASP A 3 -1.21 12.08 15.18
C ASP A 3 -2.56 11.39 15.33
N LYS A 4 -3.15 11.40 16.54
CA LYS A 4 -4.48 10.80 16.78
C LYS A 4 -5.56 11.41 15.87
N GLU A 5 -5.34 12.64 15.41
CA GLU A 5 -6.21 13.37 14.49
C GLU A 5 -6.02 12.96 13.01
N ASN A 6 -4.97 12.22 12.67
CA ASN A 6 -4.70 11.75 11.31
C ASN A 6 -4.29 10.27 11.32
N PRO A 7 -5.24 9.36 11.60
CA PRO A 7 -4.96 7.93 11.71
C PRO A 7 -4.36 7.32 10.43
N GLY A 8 -4.56 7.97 9.26
CA GLY A 8 -3.99 7.53 7.99
C GLY A 8 -2.73 8.27 7.53
N GLY A 9 -2.20 9.21 8.31
CA GLY A 9 -0.96 9.92 7.97
C GLY A 9 -1.01 10.70 6.64
N ARG A 10 -2.20 10.99 6.12
CA ARG A 10 -2.38 11.70 4.84
C ARG A 10 -2.32 13.20 5.08
N VAL A 11 -1.53 13.91 4.29
CA VAL A 11 -1.46 15.38 4.39
C VAL A 11 -2.72 15.97 3.74
N GLY A 12 -3.70 16.35 4.57
CA GLY A 12 -4.95 16.96 4.09
C GLY A 12 -4.79 18.40 3.62
N ARG A 13 -3.86 19.14 4.23
CA ARG A 13 -3.51 20.52 3.86
C ARG A 13 -2.00 20.68 3.85
N HIS A 14 -1.44 21.16 2.76
CA HIS A 14 -0.02 21.47 2.65
C HIS A 14 0.16 23.00 2.62
N PRO A 15 1.06 23.61 3.41
CA PRO A 15 1.20 25.07 3.50
C PRO A 15 1.46 25.77 2.16
N VAL A 16 1.98 25.05 1.17
CA VAL A 16 2.30 25.56 -0.18
C VAL A 16 1.34 25.08 -1.26
N LEU A 17 0.79 23.87 -1.15
CA LEU A 17 -0.05 23.26 -2.20
C LEU A 17 -1.55 23.37 -1.90
N ASP A 18 -1.90 24.09 -0.83
CA ASP A 18 -3.23 24.21 -0.23
C ASP A 18 -3.93 22.87 0.05
N LYS A 19 -4.58 22.26 -0.94
CA LYS A 19 -5.26 20.96 -0.82
C LYS A 19 -4.66 19.93 -1.77
N PHE A 20 -4.18 18.83 -1.22
CA PHE A 20 -3.97 17.62 -2.01
C PHE A 20 -5.33 16.97 -2.26
N THR A 21 -5.88 17.12 -3.45
CA THR A 21 -7.25 16.66 -3.74
C THR A 21 -7.37 15.15 -3.88
N GLY A 22 -6.25 14.43 -4.07
CA GLY A 22 -6.27 12.98 -4.32
C GLY A 22 -7.21 12.58 -5.47
N GLY A 23 -7.35 11.27 -5.71
CA GLY A 23 -8.49 10.74 -6.46
C GLY A 23 -9.72 10.59 -5.58
N ARG A 24 -10.86 10.22 -6.19
CA ARG A 24 -12.07 9.83 -5.45
C ARG A 24 -11.80 8.63 -4.53
N GLU A 25 -12.64 8.47 -3.52
CA GLU A 25 -12.59 7.27 -2.68
C GLU A 25 -13.08 6.05 -3.48
N VAL A 26 -12.34 4.95 -3.36
CA VAL A 26 -12.62 3.66 -4.03
C VAL A 26 -12.37 2.52 -3.06
N VAL A 27 -12.96 1.36 -3.33
CA VAL A 27 -12.69 0.15 -2.56
C VAL A 27 -11.75 -0.75 -3.34
N ILE A 28 -10.69 -1.23 -2.68
CA ILE A 28 -9.84 -2.32 -3.15
C ILE A 28 -9.94 -3.49 -2.17
N PHE A 29 -9.52 -4.68 -2.58
CA PHE A 29 -9.52 -5.87 -1.71
C PHE A 29 -8.08 -6.25 -1.39
N VAL A 30 -7.75 -6.34 -0.10
CA VAL A 30 -6.42 -6.69 0.39
C VAL A 30 -6.53 -7.94 1.23
N ASP A 31 -5.91 -9.04 0.79
CA ASP A 31 -6.05 -10.37 1.41
C ASP A 31 -7.53 -10.77 1.58
N GLY A 32 -8.37 -10.41 0.59
CA GLY A 32 -9.82 -10.62 0.62
C GLY A 32 -10.64 -9.61 1.43
N GLU A 33 -10.01 -8.73 2.22
CA GLU A 33 -10.70 -7.72 3.02
C GLU A 33 -10.87 -6.39 2.26
N PRO A 34 -12.04 -5.73 2.34
CA PRO A 34 -12.23 -4.43 1.71
C PRO A 34 -11.39 -3.35 2.41
N LEU A 35 -10.74 -2.50 1.61
CA LEU A 35 -9.94 -1.37 2.07
C LEU A 35 -10.31 -0.11 1.27
N SER A 36 -10.65 0.96 1.99
CA SER A 36 -10.86 2.29 1.39
C SER A 36 -9.53 2.91 0.96
N ALA A 37 -9.45 3.35 -0.28
CA ALA A 37 -8.27 3.96 -0.89
C ALA A 37 -8.63 5.18 -1.75
N ARG A 38 -7.63 5.96 -2.18
CA ARG A 38 -7.82 7.05 -3.15
C ARG A 38 -7.41 6.57 -4.54
N GLU A 39 -8.29 6.70 -5.52
CA GLU A 39 -7.98 6.33 -6.91
C GLU A 39 -6.71 7.05 -7.40
N GLY A 40 -5.86 6.33 -8.14
CA GLY A 40 -4.65 6.88 -8.75
C GLY A 40 -3.44 6.99 -7.81
N GLU A 41 -3.61 6.91 -6.50
CA GLU A 41 -2.47 6.90 -5.58
C GLU A 41 -1.71 5.56 -5.64
N PRO A 42 -0.43 5.51 -5.24
CA PRO A 42 0.28 4.23 -5.15
C PRO A 42 -0.40 3.28 -4.17
N VAL A 43 -0.58 2.01 -4.54
CA VAL A 43 -1.15 0.97 -3.65
C VAL A 43 -0.40 0.90 -2.32
N ALA A 44 0.93 1.00 -2.33
CA ALA A 44 1.72 1.03 -1.09
C ALA A 44 1.36 2.21 -0.16
N ALA A 45 1.00 3.36 -0.72
CA ALA A 45 0.58 4.54 0.06
C ALA A 45 -0.82 4.33 0.66
N ALA A 46 -1.74 3.70 -0.09
CA ALA A 46 -3.05 3.32 0.42
C ALA A 46 -2.95 2.36 1.61
N LEU A 47 -2.15 1.31 1.48
CA LEU A 47 -1.87 0.35 2.57
C LEU A 47 -1.23 1.04 3.78
N TYR A 48 -0.25 1.91 3.53
CA TYR A 48 0.43 2.66 4.58
C TYR A 48 -0.55 3.56 5.35
N ALA A 49 -1.48 4.22 4.65
CA ALA A 49 -2.52 5.04 5.24
C ALA A 49 -3.61 4.22 5.97
N ALA A 50 -3.81 2.96 5.60
CA ALA A 50 -4.67 2.04 6.34
C ALA A 50 -3.95 1.38 7.55
N GLY A 51 -2.70 1.75 7.83
CA GLY A 51 -1.90 1.14 8.89
C GLY A 51 -1.32 -0.24 8.53
N ARG A 52 -1.54 -0.74 7.31
CA ARG A 52 -0.97 -2.02 6.82
C ARG A 52 0.50 -1.82 6.43
N ARG A 53 1.40 -2.14 7.36
CA ARG A 53 2.86 -1.97 7.21
C ARG A 53 3.56 -3.16 6.59
N VAL A 54 3.00 -4.37 6.73
CA VAL A 54 3.59 -5.60 6.22
C VAL A 54 3.01 -5.91 4.85
N THR A 55 3.87 -6.08 3.86
CA THR A 55 3.49 -6.38 2.46
C THR A 55 4.01 -7.74 2.00
N ARG A 56 5.09 -8.23 2.59
CA ARG A 56 5.60 -9.58 2.37
C ARG A 56 6.44 -10.04 3.56
N TYR A 57 6.87 -11.29 3.54
CA TYR A 57 7.85 -11.82 4.49
C TYR A 57 9.15 -12.17 3.78
N ALA A 58 10.29 -11.95 4.44
CA ALA A 58 11.58 -12.33 3.91
C ALA A 58 11.68 -13.86 3.78
N ARG A 59 12.14 -14.34 2.63
CA ARG A 59 12.15 -15.77 2.32
C ARG A 59 12.96 -16.61 3.32
N HIS A 60 14.11 -16.12 3.76
CA HIS A 60 15.02 -16.87 4.61
C HIS A 60 14.75 -16.71 6.10
N THR A 61 14.46 -15.50 6.56
CA THR A 61 14.28 -15.20 7.99
C THR A 61 12.82 -15.22 8.43
N GLY A 62 11.87 -15.14 7.48
CA GLY A 62 10.44 -14.99 7.79
C GLY A 62 10.10 -13.63 8.41
N GLU A 63 11.03 -12.67 8.43
CA GLU A 63 10.78 -11.35 9.00
C GLU A 63 9.76 -10.57 8.18
N PRO A 64 8.87 -9.79 8.82
CA PRO A 64 7.94 -8.92 8.12
C PRO A 64 8.71 -7.84 7.36
N ARG A 65 8.32 -7.61 6.12
CA ARG A 65 8.86 -6.56 5.27
C ARG A 65 7.75 -5.62 4.82
N GLY A 66 8.12 -4.35 4.68
CA GLY A 66 7.21 -3.28 4.30
C GLY A 66 7.87 -2.29 3.34
N PRO A 67 7.09 -1.37 2.75
CA PRO A 67 7.61 -0.35 1.87
C PRO A 67 8.67 0.52 2.58
N PHE A 68 9.89 0.54 2.03
CA PHE A 68 11.00 1.36 2.54
C PHE A 68 11.27 2.57 1.64
N CYS A 69 11.60 2.33 0.37
CA CYS A 69 12.03 3.41 -0.54
C CYS A 69 10.88 4.25 -1.09
N MET A 70 9.65 3.72 -1.18
CA MET A 70 8.49 4.33 -1.83
C MET A 70 8.68 4.84 -3.27
N ILE A 71 9.76 4.46 -3.95
CA ILE A 71 10.10 4.91 -5.32
C ILE A 71 10.29 3.76 -6.32
N GLY A 72 10.09 2.52 -5.89
CA GLY A 72 10.22 1.34 -6.75
C GLY A 72 11.62 0.73 -6.81
N LEU A 73 12.55 1.10 -5.92
CA LEU A 73 13.92 0.56 -5.91
C LEU A 73 14.06 -0.71 -5.06
N CYS A 74 13.69 -0.66 -3.78
CA CYS A 74 14.02 -1.71 -2.79
C CYS A 74 13.30 -3.06 -2.96
N ALA A 75 12.24 -3.14 -3.78
CA ALA A 75 11.37 -4.33 -3.92
C ALA A 75 10.68 -4.79 -2.61
N GLU A 76 10.77 -4.02 -1.52
CA GLU A 76 10.25 -4.48 -0.24
C GLU A 76 8.71 -4.50 -0.19
N CYS A 77 8.08 -3.69 -1.04
CA CYS A 77 6.63 -3.54 -1.19
C CYS A 77 5.99 -4.52 -2.19
N CYS A 78 6.72 -5.55 -2.64
CA CYS A 78 6.19 -6.45 -3.67
C CYS A 78 5.03 -7.31 -3.13
N MET A 79 3.93 -7.34 -3.88
CA MET A 79 2.72 -8.12 -3.58
C MET A 79 2.19 -8.77 -4.86
N THR A 80 1.18 -9.62 -4.75
CA THR A 80 0.38 -10.05 -5.89
C THR A 80 -0.72 -9.03 -6.14
N VAL A 81 -0.86 -8.54 -7.37
CA VAL A 81 -1.88 -7.55 -7.75
C VAL A 81 -2.62 -8.06 -8.97
N ASP A 82 -3.94 -8.22 -8.86
CA ASP A 82 -4.82 -8.74 -9.92
C ASP A 82 -4.26 -10.04 -10.56
N GLY A 83 -3.73 -10.94 -9.72
CA GLY A 83 -3.14 -12.23 -10.14
C GLY A 83 -1.68 -12.16 -10.61
N VAL A 84 -1.08 -10.96 -10.73
CA VAL A 84 0.33 -10.79 -11.12
C VAL A 84 1.21 -10.70 -9.89
N SER A 85 2.16 -11.62 -9.74
CA SER A 85 3.08 -11.66 -8.59
C SER A 85 4.24 -10.66 -8.71
N ASN A 86 4.91 -10.38 -7.59
CA ASN A 86 6.09 -9.52 -7.50
C ASN A 86 5.88 -8.09 -8.01
N VAL A 87 4.66 -7.57 -7.90
CA VAL A 87 4.30 -6.23 -8.34
C VAL A 87 4.74 -5.22 -7.30
N ARG A 88 5.51 -4.22 -7.73
CA ARG A 88 5.95 -3.10 -6.87
C ARG A 88 4.77 -2.17 -6.59
N THR A 89 4.05 -2.41 -5.50
CA THR A 89 2.84 -1.65 -5.11
C THR A 89 3.08 -0.14 -4.95
N CYS A 90 4.31 0.33 -4.71
CA CYS A 90 4.64 1.76 -4.70
C CYS A 90 4.68 2.41 -6.09
N ARG A 91 4.55 1.64 -7.17
CA ARG A 91 4.56 2.10 -8.56
C ARG A 91 3.24 1.88 -9.30
N ILE A 92 2.32 1.11 -8.69
CA ILE A 92 1.03 0.81 -9.30
C ILE A 92 -0.04 1.72 -8.69
N PRO A 93 -0.81 2.46 -9.53
CA PRO A 93 -1.91 3.27 -9.05
C PRO A 93 -3.09 2.38 -8.60
N VAL A 94 -3.77 2.81 -7.55
CA VAL A 94 -5.02 2.25 -7.08
C VAL A 94 -6.10 2.38 -8.15
N ARG A 95 -6.85 1.30 -8.37
CA ARG A 95 -8.06 1.24 -9.22
C ARG A 95 -9.18 0.55 -8.45
N GLU A 96 -10.41 1.04 -8.65
CA GLU A 96 -11.62 0.43 -8.08
C GLU A 96 -11.64 -1.09 -8.29
N GLY A 97 -11.93 -1.81 -7.21
CA GLY A 97 -12.14 -3.27 -7.21
C GLY A 97 -10.88 -4.11 -7.41
N MET A 98 -9.67 -3.52 -7.48
CA MET A 98 -8.45 -4.30 -7.63
C MET A 98 -8.21 -5.21 -6.42
N ARG A 99 -7.55 -6.35 -6.67
CA ARG A 99 -7.21 -7.35 -5.66
C ARG A 99 -5.71 -7.34 -5.40
N VAL A 100 -5.33 -7.27 -4.13
CA VAL A 100 -3.94 -7.19 -3.69
C VAL A 100 -3.71 -8.22 -2.59
N ASP A 101 -2.85 -9.19 -2.83
CA ASP A 101 -2.63 -10.28 -1.90
C ASP A 101 -1.17 -10.30 -1.43
N THR A 102 -0.97 -10.47 -0.14
CA THR A 102 0.33 -10.75 0.44
C THR A 102 0.87 -12.05 -0.16
N PRO A 103 2.13 -12.10 -0.63
CA PRO A 103 2.69 -13.33 -1.17
C PRO A 103 2.70 -14.42 -0.10
N GLU A 104 2.26 -15.62 -0.47
CA GLU A 104 2.33 -16.77 0.42
C GLU A 104 3.77 -17.00 0.88
N ARG A 105 3.92 -17.36 2.16
CA ARG A 105 5.21 -17.79 2.68
C ARG A 105 5.51 -19.12 2.00
N SER A 106 6.41 -19.13 1.02
CA SER A 106 6.87 -20.38 0.41
C SER A 106 7.45 -21.25 1.52
N SER A 107 6.72 -22.29 1.92
CA SER A 107 7.19 -23.33 2.82
C SER A 107 8.34 -24.04 2.12
N GLY A 108 9.56 -23.72 2.54
CA GLY A 108 10.75 -24.51 2.25
C GLY A 108 10.89 -25.60 3.28
#